data_AF-A0A936MUD4-F1
#
_entry.id   AF-A0A936MUD4-F1
#
_cell.length_a   1.000
_cell.length_b   1.000
_cell.length_c   1.000
_cell.angle_alpha   90.00
_cell.angle_beta   90.00
_cell.angle_gamma   90.00
#
_symmetry.space_group_name_H-M   'P 1'
#
loop_
_entity.id
_entity.type
_entity.pdbx_description
1 polymer ?
#
loop_
_entity_poly.entity_id
_entity_poly.type
_entity_poly.pdbx_seq_one_letter_code
_entity_poly.pdbx_strand_id
1 'polypeptide(L)'
;MPEVPDDKETALAKRLGAAGLAQIDANLLDQADNMFHKAARIIADAIKEGGFPLDDTHCCVHLRRLIALADSGTLEWAGNLRRPRFSEVRLPADTWERVREEVQERKRAKEQADFEDAVSQTEQHPDDPKAWRALARAHNSNDDYPAAITAMTRAIELGLSASDAYWDRGRYALMAGDYDLAIADFSQGLVLSDQLNNDDLREELHFLRAEAFFQLGRKTEARADLEHVRDDCVSWTIQVRSKDELLALCAE
;
A
#
# COMPACT_ATOMS: atom_id res chain seq x y z
N MET A 1 29.23 15.58 -8.13
CA MET A 1 28.77 16.68 -7.27
C MET A 1 29.96 17.56 -6.89
N PRO A 2 29.87 18.89 -7.05
CA PRO A 2 30.90 19.84 -6.57
C PRO A 2 31.16 19.72 -5.06
N GLU A 3 32.36 20.08 -4.60
CA GLU A 3 32.70 20.00 -3.17
C GLU A 3 31.85 20.95 -2.32
N VAL A 4 31.69 22.17 -2.78
CA VAL A 4 30.93 23.24 -2.13
C VAL A 4 29.51 23.30 -2.72
N PRO A 5 28.45 23.45 -1.90
CA PRO A 5 27.09 23.66 -2.41
C PRO A 5 27.01 24.96 -3.22
N ASP A 6 26.24 24.93 -4.31
CA ASP A 6 25.93 26.14 -5.04
C ASP A 6 24.90 27.04 -4.31
N ASP A 7 24.60 28.20 -4.88
CA ASP A 7 23.65 29.15 -4.30
C ASP A 7 22.22 28.57 -4.19
N LYS A 8 21.83 27.69 -5.12
CA LYS A 8 20.50 27.06 -5.12
C LYS A 8 20.40 26.00 -4.03
N GLU A 9 21.42 25.16 -3.88
CA GLU A 9 21.53 24.19 -2.79
C GLU A 9 21.48 24.90 -1.43
N THR A 10 22.26 25.97 -1.28
CA THR A 10 22.34 26.74 -0.04
C THR A 10 21.00 27.41 0.29
N ALA A 11 20.33 28.01 -0.70
CA ALA A 11 19.02 28.60 -0.52
C ALA A 11 17.96 27.56 -0.15
N LEU A 12 17.99 26.39 -0.79
CA LEU A 12 17.07 25.29 -0.50
C LEU A 12 17.26 24.76 0.93
N ALA A 13 18.50 24.48 1.34
CA ALA A 13 18.81 24.01 2.70
C ALA A 13 18.35 25.03 3.76
N LYS A 14 18.55 26.33 3.51
CA LYS A 14 18.08 27.39 4.41
C LYS A 14 16.55 27.44 4.49
N ARG A 15 15.85 27.25 3.37
CA ARG A 15 14.37 27.23 3.32
C ARG A 15 13.80 26.02 4.07
N LEU A 16 14.41 24.85 3.92
CA LEU A 16 14.02 23.62 4.62
C LEU A 16 14.26 23.72 6.13
N GLY A 17 15.33 24.40 6.53
CA GLY A 17 15.71 24.53 7.93
C GLY A 17 16.06 23.18 8.57
N ALA A 18 16.24 23.16 9.89
CA ALA A 18 16.63 21.94 10.61
C ALA A 18 15.56 20.84 10.48
N ALA A 19 14.28 21.19 10.58
CA ALA A 19 13.18 20.23 10.49
C ALA A 19 13.09 19.58 9.10
N GLY A 20 13.19 20.36 8.02
CA GLY A 20 13.14 19.82 6.66
C GLY A 20 14.36 18.96 6.32
N LEU A 21 15.55 19.33 6.82
CA LEU A 21 16.75 18.49 6.64
C LEU A 21 16.66 17.18 7.45
N ALA A 22 16.09 17.21 8.66
CA ALA A 22 15.83 16.02 9.45
C ALA A 22 14.81 15.10 8.78
N GLN A 23 13.80 15.66 8.11
CA GLN A 23 12.85 14.88 7.30
C GLN A 23 13.54 14.20 6.11
N ILE A 24 14.47 14.89 5.44
CA ILE A 24 15.28 14.29 4.37
C ILE A 24 16.11 13.13 4.92
N ASP A 25 16.75 13.30 6.07
CA ASP A 25 17.51 12.22 6.71
C ASP A 25 16.61 11.02 7.03
N ALA A 26 15.44 11.26 7.62
CA ALA A 26 14.47 10.21 7.91
C ALA A 26 14.08 9.46 6.63
N ASN A 27 13.73 10.18 5.56
CA ASN A 27 13.38 9.55 4.29
C ASN A 27 14.55 8.72 3.72
N LEU A 28 15.79 9.21 3.81
CA LEU A 28 16.97 8.45 3.34
C LEU A 28 17.19 7.16 4.14
N LEU A 29 16.99 7.21 5.46
CA LEU A 29 17.12 6.05 6.33
C LEU A 29 15.97 5.05 6.09
N ASP A 30 14.75 5.53 5.83
CA ASP A 30 13.58 4.70 5.51
C ASP A 30 13.76 3.89 4.22
N GLN A 31 14.60 4.34 3.29
CA GLN A 31 14.93 3.62 2.05
C GLN A 31 16.10 2.63 2.18
N ALA A 32 16.87 2.72 3.27
CA ALA A 32 18.03 1.86 3.52
C ALA A 32 17.65 0.67 4.41
N ASP A 33 18.39 -0.43 4.29
CA ASP A 33 18.29 -1.60 5.15
C ASP A 33 19.70 -2.14 5.47
N ASN A 34 19.80 -3.34 6.04
CA ASN A 34 21.08 -3.97 6.36
C ASN A 34 21.85 -4.51 5.13
N MET A 35 21.31 -4.36 3.93
CA MET A 35 21.92 -4.72 2.64
C MET A 35 22.46 -3.48 1.94
N PHE A 36 23.54 -3.66 1.17
CA PHE A 36 24.08 -2.58 0.35
C PHE A 36 23.15 -2.27 -0.83
N HIS A 37 22.71 -1.02 -0.91
CA HIS A 37 21.94 -0.48 -2.03
C HIS A 37 22.67 0.66 -2.70
N LYS A 38 22.44 0.86 -4.01
CA LYS A 38 23.01 2.01 -4.72
C LYS A 38 22.56 3.32 -4.07
N ALA A 39 23.52 4.18 -3.72
CA ALA A 39 23.23 5.48 -3.10
C ALA A 39 22.30 6.33 -3.98
N ALA A 40 22.44 6.25 -5.31
CA ALA A 40 21.54 6.93 -6.24
C ALA A 40 20.07 6.44 -6.15
N ARG A 41 19.84 5.14 -5.87
CA ARG A 41 18.50 4.58 -5.70
C ARG A 41 17.87 5.13 -4.42
N ILE A 42 18.59 5.01 -3.31
CA ILE A 42 18.19 5.54 -1.99
C ILE A 42 17.79 7.01 -2.07
N ILE A 43 18.60 7.84 -2.74
CA ILE A 43 18.31 9.27 -2.91
C ILE A 43 17.04 9.49 -3.74
N ALA A 44 16.89 8.80 -4.87
CA ALA A 44 15.73 8.97 -5.74
C ALA A 44 14.42 8.57 -5.04
N ASP A 45 14.43 7.44 -4.33
CA ASP A 45 13.26 6.95 -3.60
C ASP A 45 12.91 7.89 -2.43
N ALA A 46 13.91 8.38 -1.69
CA ALA A 46 13.71 9.33 -0.59
C ALA A 46 13.14 10.68 -1.06
N ILE A 47 13.58 11.18 -2.23
CA ILE A 47 13.03 12.37 -2.88
C ILE A 47 11.55 12.17 -3.20
N LYS A 48 11.22 11.02 -3.81
CA LYS A 48 9.86 10.68 -4.21
C LYS A 48 8.93 10.56 -3.00
N GLU A 49 9.36 9.84 -1.96
CA GLU A 49 8.61 9.68 -0.71
C GLU A 49 8.36 11.03 -0.01
N GLY A 50 9.36 11.92 -0.04
CA GLY A 50 9.24 13.27 0.52
C GLY A 50 8.39 14.24 -0.32
N GLY A 51 7.88 13.82 -1.47
CA GLY A 51 7.14 14.70 -2.38
C GLY A 51 7.99 15.83 -2.97
N PHE A 52 9.31 15.68 -3.01
CA PHE A 52 10.23 16.67 -3.57
C PHE A 52 10.36 16.51 -5.08
N PRO A 53 10.63 17.59 -5.84
CA PRO A 53 10.90 17.48 -7.26
C PRO A 53 12.23 16.76 -7.51
N LEU A 54 12.24 15.85 -8.48
CA LEU A 54 13.43 15.14 -8.90
C LEU A 54 14.30 16.02 -9.82
N ASP A 55 14.98 16.99 -9.22
CA ASP A 55 15.91 17.90 -9.88
C ASP A 55 17.33 17.81 -9.31
N ASP A 56 18.30 18.44 -9.99
CA ASP A 56 19.71 18.41 -9.59
C ASP A 56 19.93 19.03 -8.19
N THR A 57 19.13 20.03 -7.80
CA THR A 57 19.31 20.73 -6.51
C THR A 57 18.91 19.81 -5.36
N HIS A 58 17.76 19.15 -5.46
CA HIS A 58 17.30 18.19 -4.45
C HIS A 58 18.21 16.96 -4.44
N CYS A 59 18.64 16.45 -5.60
CA CYS A 59 19.62 15.36 -5.67
C CYS A 59 20.92 15.71 -4.93
N CYS A 60 21.46 16.91 -5.11
CA CYS A 60 22.67 17.36 -4.42
C CYS A 60 22.46 17.52 -2.90
N VAL A 61 21.34 18.13 -2.48
CA VAL A 61 21.03 18.28 -1.04
C VAL A 61 20.86 16.92 -0.37
N HIS A 62 20.09 16.00 -0.97
CA HIS A 62 19.91 14.65 -0.44
C HIS A 62 21.22 13.85 -0.44
N LEU A 63 22.05 13.99 -1.48
CA LEU A 63 23.37 13.36 -1.51
C LEU A 63 24.27 13.88 -0.38
N ARG A 64 24.26 15.19 -0.10
CA ARG A 64 25.03 15.74 1.03
C ARG A 64 24.52 15.25 2.38
N ARG A 65 23.21 15.10 2.54
CA ARG A 65 22.62 14.50 3.74
C ARG A 65 23.04 13.04 3.89
N LEU A 66 22.98 12.24 2.83
CA LEU A 66 23.45 10.86 2.80
C LEU A 66 24.95 10.76 3.15
N ILE A 67 25.79 11.65 2.60
CA ILE A 67 27.22 11.71 2.96
C ILE A 67 27.38 12.07 4.44
N ALA A 68 26.63 13.04 4.97
CA ALA A 68 26.70 13.40 6.38
C ALA A 68 26.31 12.23 7.31
N LEU A 69 25.29 11.45 6.93
CA LEU A 69 24.88 10.23 7.64
C LEU A 69 25.96 9.14 7.57
N ALA A 70 26.66 9.04 6.44
CA ALA A 70 27.78 8.12 6.28
C ALA A 70 29.01 8.54 7.11
N ASP A 71 29.34 9.84 7.11
CA ASP A 71 30.45 10.41 7.87
C ASP A 71 30.20 10.33 9.39
N SER A 72 28.94 10.39 9.84
CA SER A 72 28.57 10.20 11.25
C SER A 72 28.54 8.73 11.68
N GLY A 73 28.72 7.78 10.75
CA GLY A 73 28.62 6.34 11.00
C GLY A 73 27.18 5.82 11.11
N THR A 74 26.17 6.66 10.82
CA THR A 74 24.76 6.23 10.78
C THR A 74 24.50 5.31 9.58
N LEU A 75 25.23 5.52 8.47
CA LEU A 75 25.26 4.63 7.32
C LEU A 75 26.67 4.07 7.14
N GLU A 76 26.77 2.78 6.83
CA GLU A 76 27.96 2.23 6.22
C GLU A 76 27.93 2.46 4.71
N TRP A 77 29.10 2.57 4.10
CA TRP A 77 29.20 2.86 2.69
C TRP A 77 30.40 2.20 2.02
N ALA A 78 30.30 2.03 0.71
CA ALA A 78 31.36 1.52 -0.15
C ALA A 78 31.48 2.37 -1.42
N GLY A 79 32.71 2.57 -1.91
CA GLY A 79 32.98 3.25 -3.18
C GLY A 79 33.42 4.70 -3.00
N ASN A 80 32.75 5.64 -3.67
CA ASN A 80 33.01 7.07 -3.56
C ASN A 80 31.67 7.82 -3.65
N LEU A 81 31.07 8.15 -2.50
CA LEU A 81 29.70 8.67 -2.43
C LEU A 81 29.45 9.90 -3.32
N ARG A 82 30.47 10.68 -3.67
CA ARG A 82 30.34 11.79 -4.65
C ARG A 82 29.98 11.32 -6.07
N ARG A 83 30.05 10.01 -6.32
CA ARG A 83 29.60 9.26 -7.49
C ARG A 83 28.53 8.24 -7.05
N PRO A 84 27.31 8.69 -6.71
CA PRO A 84 26.29 7.85 -6.05
C PRO A 84 25.77 6.69 -6.90
N ARG A 85 25.91 6.75 -8.23
CA ARG A 85 25.58 5.63 -9.13
C ARG A 85 26.51 4.43 -8.97
N PHE A 86 27.73 4.67 -8.49
CA PHE A 86 28.78 3.65 -8.34
C PHE A 86 29.13 3.40 -6.87
N SER A 87 28.34 3.93 -5.95
CA SER A 87 28.55 3.79 -4.52
C SER A 87 27.34 3.17 -3.88
N GLU A 88 27.58 2.50 -2.77
CA GLU A 88 26.55 1.78 -2.05
C GLU A 88 26.53 2.25 -0.61
N VAL A 89 25.34 2.22 -0.01
CA VAL A 89 25.12 2.47 1.41
C VAL A 89 24.24 1.40 2.01
N ARG A 90 24.38 1.19 3.32
CA ARG A 90 23.48 0.37 4.13
C ARG A 90 23.41 0.91 5.55
N LEU A 91 22.40 0.49 6.29
CA LEU A 91 22.39 0.65 7.73
C LEU A 91 23.34 -0.37 8.39
N PRO A 92 24.16 0.04 9.37
CA PRO A 92 24.83 -0.90 10.27
C PRO A 92 23.82 -1.88 10.88
N ALA A 93 24.22 -3.12 11.15
CA ALA A 93 23.27 -4.16 11.58
C ALA A 93 22.53 -3.83 12.89
N ASP A 94 23.23 -3.24 13.86
CA ASP A 94 22.69 -2.75 15.13
C ASP A 94 21.76 -1.54 14.94
N THR A 95 22.12 -0.65 14.02
CA THR A 95 21.32 0.52 13.67
C THR A 95 20.05 0.14 12.90
N TRP A 96 20.14 -0.87 12.02
CA TRP A 96 19.00 -1.40 11.26
C TRP A 96 17.90 -1.91 12.16
N GLU A 97 18.22 -2.67 13.22
CA GLU A 97 17.20 -3.20 14.13
C GLU A 97 16.39 -2.08 14.78
N ARG A 98 17.07 -1.04 15.29
CA ARG A 98 16.43 0.14 15.87
C ARG A 98 15.65 0.96 14.84
N VAL A 99 16.25 1.27 13.68
CA VAL A 99 15.59 2.05 12.62
C VAL A 99 14.37 1.31 12.10
N ARG A 100 14.46 -0.01 11.90
CA ARG A 100 13.33 -0.85 11.52
C ARG A 100 12.21 -0.76 12.54
N GLU A 101 12.52 -0.83 13.83
CA GLU A 101 11.51 -0.72 14.89
C GLU A 101 10.85 0.67 14.88
N GLU A 102 11.63 1.76 14.82
CA GLU A 102 11.11 3.13 14.74
C GLU A 102 10.23 3.35 13.50
N VAL A 103 10.62 2.82 12.34
CA VAL A 103 9.82 2.89 11.10
C VAL A 103 8.51 2.13 11.26
N GLN A 104 8.54 0.93 11.86
CA GLN A 104 7.34 0.16 12.13
C GLN A 104 6.44 0.87 13.14
N GLU A 105 6.99 1.50 14.18
CA GLU A 105 6.23 2.30 15.14
C GLU A 105 5.58 3.51 14.48
N ARG A 106 6.30 4.25 13.63
CA ARG A 106 5.73 5.38 12.86
C ARG A 106 4.60 4.91 11.96
N LYS A 107 4.77 3.78 11.28
CA LYS A 107 3.72 3.19 10.43
C LYS A 107 2.49 2.83 11.24
N ARG A 108 2.67 2.14 12.38
CA ARG A 108 1.58 1.80 13.31
C ARG A 108 0.90 3.04 13.89
N ALA A 109 1.66 4.07 14.26
CA ALA A 109 1.12 5.31 14.77
C ALA A 109 0.28 6.04 13.72
N LYS A 110 0.72 6.03 12.46
CA LYS A 110 -0.05 6.56 11.34
C LYS A 110 -1.32 5.75 11.09
N GLU A 111 -1.23 4.41 11.04
CA GLU A 111 -2.39 3.52 10.87
C GLU A 111 -3.41 3.71 12.00
N GLN A 112 -2.95 3.86 13.24
CA GLN A 112 -3.79 4.15 14.40
C GLN A 112 -4.46 5.52 14.28
N ALA A 113 -3.72 6.56 13.87
CA ALA A 113 -4.29 7.90 13.66
C ALA A 113 -5.33 7.90 12.52
N ASP A 114 -5.05 7.21 11.41
CA ASP A 114 -6.00 7.07 10.29
C ASP A 114 -7.27 6.31 10.74
N PHE A 115 -7.13 5.31 11.61
CA PHE A 115 -8.26 4.60 12.21
C PHE A 115 -9.11 5.51 13.13
N GLU A 116 -8.47 6.26 14.02
CA GLU A 116 -9.14 7.21 14.91
C GLU A 116 -9.87 8.32 14.14
N ASP A 117 -9.28 8.84 13.06
CA ASP A 117 -9.95 9.79 12.18
C ASP A 117 -11.20 9.16 11.54
N ALA A 118 -11.07 7.95 10.99
CA ALA A 118 -12.21 7.25 10.38
C ALA A 118 -13.37 7.04 11.38
N VAL A 119 -13.06 6.69 12.65
CA VAL A 119 -14.05 6.61 13.72
C VAL A 119 -14.70 7.99 13.95
N SER A 120 -13.89 9.05 14.12
CA SER A 120 -14.42 10.40 14.34
C SER A 120 -15.30 10.88 13.20
N GLN A 121 -14.96 10.58 11.94
CA GLN A 121 -15.80 10.90 10.78
C GLN A 121 -17.19 10.25 10.88
N THR A 122 -17.29 9.00 11.35
CA THR A 122 -18.60 8.34 11.52
C THR A 122 -19.42 8.95 12.66
N GLU A 123 -18.78 9.50 13.70
CA GLU A 123 -19.47 10.19 14.79
C GLU A 123 -20.00 11.56 14.36
N GLN A 124 -19.19 12.29 13.57
CA GLN A 124 -19.55 13.63 13.07
C GLN A 124 -20.57 13.56 11.92
N HIS A 125 -20.48 12.52 11.11
CA HIS A 125 -21.27 12.32 9.90
C HIS A 125 -21.89 10.90 9.86
N PRO A 126 -22.79 10.56 10.81
CA PRO A 126 -23.32 9.20 10.95
C PRO A 126 -24.19 8.75 9.77
N ASP A 127 -24.68 9.69 8.96
CA ASP A 127 -25.49 9.42 7.78
C ASP A 127 -24.69 9.53 6.46
N ASP A 128 -23.38 9.80 6.52
CA ASP A 128 -22.53 9.81 5.31
C ASP A 128 -22.02 8.40 4.99
N PRO A 129 -22.46 7.76 3.89
CA PRO A 129 -21.95 6.45 3.49
C PRO A 129 -20.42 6.40 3.31
N LYS A 130 -19.76 7.52 2.97
CA LYS A 130 -18.32 7.55 2.76
C LYS A 130 -17.53 7.45 4.06
N ALA A 131 -18.03 8.03 5.16
CA ALA A 131 -17.42 7.92 6.47
C ALA A 131 -17.38 6.45 6.92
N TRP A 132 -18.50 5.74 6.75
CA TRP A 132 -18.59 4.31 7.06
C TRP A 132 -17.71 3.44 6.14
N ARG A 133 -17.57 3.80 4.86
CA ARG A 133 -16.62 3.12 3.96
C ARG A 133 -15.16 3.31 4.41
N ALA A 134 -14.79 4.51 4.87
CA ALA A 134 -13.47 4.80 5.39
C ALA A 134 -13.17 3.96 6.64
N LEU A 135 -14.13 3.90 7.58
CA LEU A 135 -14.03 3.05 8.77
C LEU A 135 -13.87 1.57 8.41
N ALA A 136 -14.65 1.08 7.44
CA ALA A 136 -14.52 -0.30 6.96
C ALA A 136 -13.12 -0.62 6.41
N ARG A 137 -12.53 0.31 5.65
CA ARG A 137 -11.15 0.17 5.15
C ARG A 137 -10.13 0.18 6.28
N ALA A 138 -10.33 1.03 7.28
CA ALA A 138 -9.44 1.10 8.44
C ALA A 138 -9.47 -0.22 9.25
N HIS A 139 -10.66 -0.81 9.46
CA HIS A 139 -10.78 -2.14 10.06
C HIS A 139 -10.12 -3.24 9.22
N ASN A 140 -10.30 -3.21 7.89
CA ASN A 140 -9.63 -4.17 7.00
C ASN A 140 -8.10 -4.06 7.06
N SER A 141 -7.53 -2.86 7.16
CA SER A 141 -6.08 -2.67 7.33
C SER A 141 -5.55 -3.25 8.65
N ASN A 142 -6.43 -3.38 9.65
CA ASN A 142 -6.14 -4.01 10.94
C ASN A 142 -6.55 -5.50 10.98
N ASP A 143 -6.88 -6.09 9.83
CA ASP A 143 -7.37 -7.47 9.68
C ASP A 143 -8.66 -7.78 10.50
N ASP A 144 -9.39 -6.76 10.93
CA ASP A 144 -10.68 -6.89 11.61
C ASP A 144 -11.82 -6.96 10.57
N TYR A 145 -11.85 -8.06 9.83
CA TYR A 145 -12.83 -8.28 8.76
C TYR A 145 -14.29 -8.25 9.25
N PRO A 146 -14.67 -8.81 10.42
CA PRO A 146 -16.03 -8.69 10.93
C PRO A 146 -16.49 -7.24 11.14
N ALA A 147 -15.63 -6.39 11.72
CA ALA A 147 -15.95 -4.97 11.87
C ALA A 147 -15.97 -4.24 10.51
N ALA A 148 -15.06 -4.59 9.59
CA ALA A 148 -15.06 -4.05 8.24
C ALA A 148 -16.36 -4.35 7.48
N ILE A 149 -16.87 -5.58 7.57
CA ILE A 149 -18.16 -5.99 6.98
C ILE A 149 -19.31 -5.20 7.61
N THR A 150 -19.29 -5.00 8.93
CA THR A 150 -20.33 -4.24 9.64
C THR A 150 -20.37 -2.79 9.18
N ALA A 151 -19.21 -2.13 9.14
CA ALA A 151 -19.10 -0.74 8.68
C ALA A 151 -19.49 -0.60 7.19
N MET A 152 -19.08 -1.53 6.33
CA MET A 152 -19.44 -1.50 4.92
C MET A 152 -20.94 -1.77 4.70
N THR A 153 -21.54 -2.64 5.51
CA THR A 153 -23.00 -2.87 5.49
C THR A 153 -23.75 -1.59 5.82
N ARG A 154 -23.30 -0.86 6.85
CA ARG A 154 -23.87 0.45 7.19
C ARG A 154 -23.70 1.46 6.05
N ALA A 155 -22.55 1.49 5.38
CA ALA A 155 -22.34 2.33 4.21
C ALA A 155 -23.34 2.02 3.07
N ILE A 156 -23.55 0.73 2.77
CA ILE A 156 -24.50 0.28 1.74
C ILE A 156 -25.94 0.65 2.12
N GLU A 157 -26.35 0.47 3.38
CA GLU A 157 -27.68 0.88 3.88
C GLU A 157 -27.93 2.39 3.74
N LEU A 158 -26.87 3.21 3.91
CA LEU A 158 -26.89 4.66 3.72
C LEU A 158 -26.84 5.09 2.25
N GLY A 159 -26.87 4.13 1.31
CA GLY A 159 -26.95 4.40 -0.11
C GLY A 159 -25.60 4.38 -0.84
N LEU A 160 -24.54 3.82 -0.24
CA LEU A 160 -23.33 3.46 -1.00
C LEU A 160 -23.67 2.32 -1.97
N SER A 161 -24.21 2.67 -3.13
CA SER A 161 -24.63 1.72 -4.15
C SER A 161 -23.74 1.87 -5.38
N ALA A 162 -22.70 1.05 -5.42
CA ALA A 162 -21.81 0.91 -6.57
C ALA A 162 -21.15 -0.46 -6.53
N SER A 163 -20.72 -0.95 -7.71
CA SER A 163 -20.06 -2.25 -7.86
C SER A 163 -18.85 -2.41 -6.93
N ASP A 164 -18.16 -1.32 -6.62
CA ASP A 164 -16.98 -1.29 -5.75
C ASP A 164 -17.30 -1.46 -4.26
N ALA A 165 -18.49 -1.07 -3.81
CA ALA A 165 -18.92 -1.26 -2.42
C ALA A 165 -19.18 -2.74 -2.10
N TYR A 166 -19.84 -3.44 -3.03
CA TYR A 166 -20.05 -4.88 -2.94
C TYR A 166 -18.76 -5.66 -3.18
N TRP A 167 -17.88 -5.17 -4.06
CA TRP A 167 -16.53 -5.72 -4.18
C TRP A 167 -15.74 -5.59 -2.87
N ASP A 168 -15.73 -4.42 -2.22
CA ASP A 168 -15.05 -4.20 -0.93
C ASP A 168 -15.62 -5.15 0.15
N ARG A 169 -16.95 -5.19 0.34
CA ARG A 169 -17.57 -6.06 1.37
C ARG A 169 -17.38 -7.55 1.09
N GLY A 170 -17.52 -7.97 -0.17
CA GLY A 170 -17.31 -9.36 -0.59
C GLY A 170 -15.87 -9.81 -0.36
N ARG A 171 -14.88 -8.94 -0.57
CA ARG A 171 -13.48 -9.23 -0.22
C ARG A 171 -13.28 -9.38 1.28
N TYR A 172 -13.87 -8.52 2.10
CA TYR A 172 -13.79 -8.66 3.55
C TYR A 172 -14.45 -9.97 4.02
N ALA A 173 -15.58 -10.34 3.43
CA ALA A 173 -16.26 -11.61 3.68
C ALA A 173 -15.39 -12.81 3.28
N LEU A 174 -14.74 -12.77 2.11
CA LEU A 174 -13.81 -13.80 1.65
C LEU A 174 -12.65 -13.99 2.64
N MET A 175 -12.06 -12.89 3.13
CA MET A 175 -10.97 -12.93 4.12
C MET A 175 -11.45 -13.40 5.50
N ALA A 176 -12.71 -13.11 5.87
CA ALA A 176 -13.35 -13.62 7.07
C ALA A 176 -13.75 -15.10 6.99
N GLY A 177 -13.66 -15.72 5.80
CA GLY A 177 -14.14 -17.08 5.54
C GLY A 177 -15.66 -17.19 5.37
N ASP A 178 -16.38 -16.07 5.28
CA ASP A 178 -17.81 -16.03 4.97
C ASP A 178 -18.02 -16.05 3.46
N TYR A 179 -17.84 -17.24 2.88
CA TYR A 179 -17.87 -17.43 1.43
C TYR A 179 -19.26 -17.24 0.83
N ASP A 180 -20.32 -17.55 1.59
CA ASP A 180 -21.70 -17.34 1.12
C ASP A 180 -22.00 -15.85 0.98
N LEU A 181 -21.60 -15.03 1.96
CA LEU A 181 -21.72 -13.56 1.86
C LEU A 181 -20.84 -13.02 0.73
N ALA A 182 -19.61 -13.51 0.59
CA ALA A 182 -18.71 -13.10 -0.49
C ALA A 182 -19.34 -13.35 -1.87
N ILE A 183 -19.92 -14.54 -2.10
CA ILE A 183 -20.60 -14.89 -3.35
C ILE A 183 -21.79 -13.97 -3.60
N ALA A 184 -22.61 -13.72 -2.57
CA ALA A 184 -23.77 -12.84 -2.69
C ALA A 184 -23.37 -11.43 -3.10
N ASP A 185 -22.34 -10.88 -2.45
CA ASP A 185 -21.83 -9.54 -2.73
C ASP A 185 -21.18 -9.44 -4.11
N PHE A 186 -20.31 -10.39 -4.50
CA PHE A 186 -19.72 -10.36 -5.83
C PHE A 186 -20.77 -10.50 -6.94
N SER A 187 -21.82 -11.30 -6.70
CA SER A 187 -22.94 -11.41 -7.65
C SER A 187 -23.69 -10.09 -7.79
N GLN A 188 -23.93 -9.39 -6.68
CA GLN A 188 -24.56 -8.06 -6.72
C GLN A 188 -23.65 -7.02 -7.38
N GLY A 189 -22.33 -7.10 -7.16
CA GLY A 189 -21.33 -6.30 -7.85
C GLY A 189 -21.40 -6.46 -9.37
N LEU A 190 -21.47 -7.71 -9.86
CA LEU A 190 -21.60 -8.01 -11.29
C LEU A 190 -22.89 -7.43 -11.88
N VAL A 191 -24.02 -7.57 -11.17
CA VAL A 191 -25.30 -6.98 -11.59
C VAL A 191 -25.20 -5.46 -11.72
N LEU A 192 -24.55 -4.79 -10.76
CA LEU A 192 -24.36 -3.33 -10.81
C LEU A 192 -23.36 -2.90 -11.88
N SER A 193 -22.31 -3.67 -12.11
CA SER A 193 -21.35 -3.47 -13.21
C SER A 193 -22.07 -3.44 -14.56
N ASP A 194 -22.97 -4.41 -14.80
CA ASP A 194 -23.79 -4.46 -16.01
C ASP A 194 -24.77 -3.28 -16.11
N GLN A 195 -25.47 -2.96 -15.03
CA GLN A 195 -26.46 -1.88 -15.00
C GLN A 195 -25.83 -0.49 -15.23
N LEU A 196 -24.62 -0.28 -14.72
CA LEU A 196 -23.90 0.98 -14.82
C LEU A 196 -22.98 1.05 -16.05
N ASN A 197 -22.92 -0.03 -16.86
CA ASN A 197 -21.99 -0.18 -17.98
C ASN A 197 -20.54 0.15 -17.55
N ASN A 198 -20.16 -0.37 -16.38
CA ASN A 198 -18.84 -0.19 -15.79
C ASN A 198 -18.17 -1.57 -15.65
N ASP A 199 -17.23 -1.86 -16.53
CA ASP A 199 -16.58 -3.16 -16.62
C ASP A 199 -15.27 -3.23 -15.80
N ASP A 200 -14.88 -2.15 -15.11
CA ASP A 200 -13.57 -2.01 -14.46
C ASP A 200 -13.27 -3.12 -13.43
N LEU A 201 -14.31 -3.62 -12.76
CA LEU A 201 -14.21 -4.66 -11.74
C LEU A 201 -14.78 -6.01 -12.19
N ARG A 202 -15.32 -6.15 -13.41
CA ARG A 202 -16.06 -7.36 -13.80
C ARG A 202 -15.18 -8.61 -13.75
N GLU A 203 -13.98 -8.54 -14.32
CA GLU A 203 -13.02 -9.64 -14.31
C GLU A 203 -12.62 -10.03 -12.88
N GLU A 204 -12.33 -9.03 -12.04
CA GLU A 204 -11.93 -9.23 -10.65
C GLU A 204 -13.08 -9.85 -9.82
N LEU A 205 -14.31 -9.41 -10.04
CA LEU A 205 -15.51 -9.95 -9.39
C LEU A 205 -15.74 -11.42 -9.74
N HIS A 206 -15.60 -11.79 -11.02
CA HIS A 206 -15.66 -13.21 -11.42
C HIS A 206 -14.54 -14.01 -10.75
N PHE A 207 -13.32 -13.49 -10.73
CA PHE A 207 -12.20 -14.21 -10.12
C PHE A 207 -12.39 -14.45 -8.61
N LEU A 208 -12.77 -13.41 -7.87
CA LEU A 208 -13.00 -13.51 -6.43
C LEU A 208 -14.22 -14.36 -6.08
N ARG A 209 -15.26 -14.33 -6.92
CA ARG A 209 -16.42 -15.23 -6.76
C ARG A 209 -16.08 -16.68 -7.07
N ALA A 210 -15.23 -16.92 -8.08
CA ALA A 210 -14.70 -18.26 -8.35
C ALA A 210 -13.92 -18.81 -7.15
N GLU A 211 -13.09 -17.97 -6.51
CA GLU A 211 -12.39 -18.35 -5.29
C GLU A 211 -13.37 -18.73 -4.18
N ALA A 212 -14.38 -17.91 -3.92
CA ALA A 212 -15.37 -18.18 -2.89
C ALA A 212 -16.16 -19.47 -3.17
N PHE A 213 -16.53 -19.72 -4.44
CA PHE A 213 -17.15 -20.99 -4.84
C PHE A 213 -16.21 -22.18 -4.60
N PHE A 214 -14.94 -22.06 -4.95
CA PHE A 214 -13.95 -23.12 -4.72
C PHE A 214 -13.82 -23.45 -3.23
N GLN A 215 -13.76 -22.45 -2.36
CA GLN A 215 -13.67 -22.65 -0.91
C GLN A 215 -14.90 -23.37 -0.32
N LEU A 216 -16.08 -23.22 -0.93
CA LEU A 216 -17.28 -23.99 -0.60
C LEU A 216 -17.36 -25.36 -1.29
N GLY A 217 -16.35 -25.76 -2.06
CA GLY A 217 -16.35 -27.00 -2.84
C GLY A 217 -17.22 -26.96 -4.11
N ARG A 218 -17.73 -25.78 -4.50
CA ARG A 218 -18.59 -25.55 -5.68
C ARG A 218 -17.75 -25.34 -6.93
N LYS A 219 -16.94 -26.36 -7.26
CA LYS A 219 -15.93 -26.32 -8.33
C LYS A 219 -16.51 -26.05 -9.73
N THR A 220 -17.74 -26.48 -9.98
CA THR A 220 -18.43 -26.25 -11.26
C THR A 220 -18.73 -24.77 -11.49
N GLU A 221 -19.26 -24.08 -10.48
CA GLU A 221 -19.54 -22.65 -10.55
C GLU A 221 -18.24 -21.83 -10.57
N ALA A 222 -17.22 -22.25 -9.82
CA ALA A 222 -15.90 -21.63 -9.87
C ALA A 222 -15.32 -21.64 -11.29
N ARG A 223 -15.37 -22.79 -11.97
CA ARG A 223 -14.89 -22.91 -13.36
C ARG A 223 -15.69 -22.05 -14.33
N ALA A 224 -17.01 -21.95 -14.15
CA ALA A 224 -17.84 -21.09 -14.99
C ALA A 224 -17.46 -19.62 -14.85
N ASP A 225 -17.19 -19.14 -13.63
CA ASP A 225 -16.71 -17.76 -13.43
C ASP A 225 -15.34 -17.52 -14.09
N LEU A 226 -14.44 -18.51 -14.06
CA LEU A 226 -13.10 -18.38 -14.67
C LEU A 226 -13.11 -18.34 -16.20
N GLU A 227 -14.22 -18.71 -16.86
CA GLU A 227 -14.39 -18.49 -18.31
C GLU A 227 -14.46 -17.00 -18.67
N HIS A 228 -14.83 -16.15 -17.71
CA HIS A 228 -14.91 -14.69 -17.86
C HIS A 228 -13.63 -13.96 -17.45
N VAL A 229 -12.58 -14.69 -17.08
CA VAL A 229 -11.29 -14.13 -16.63
C VAL A 229 -10.21 -14.43 -17.66
N ARG A 230 -9.34 -13.48 -17.97
CA ARG A 230 -8.18 -13.70 -18.86
C ARG A 230 -7.18 -14.71 -18.30
N ASP A 231 -6.44 -15.36 -19.19
CA ASP A 231 -5.51 -16.45 -18.84
C ASP A 231 -4.32 -15.98 -18.01
N ASP A 232 -3.84 -14.73 -18.18
CA ASP A 232 -2.73 -14.17 -17.41
C ASP A 232 -3.15 -13.53 -16.08
N CYS A 233 -4.41 -13.72 -15.67
CA CYS A 233 -4.91 -13.13 -14.42
C CYS A 233 -4.24 -13.74 -13.19
N VAL A 234 -3.71 -12.84 -12.36
CA VAL A 234 -3.18 -13.13 -11.03
C VAL A 234 -3.79 -12.09 -10.08
N SER A 235 -4.52 -12.56 -9.07
CA SER A 235 -5.13 -11.68 -8.08
C SER A 235 -4.79 -12.12 -6.66
N TRP A 236 -4.87 -11.16 -5.74
CA TRP A 236 -4.77 -11.39 -4.30
C TRP A 236 -6.16 -11.69 -3.74
N THR A 237 -6.41 -12.98 -3.50
CA THR A 237 -7.62 -13.48 -2.84
C THR A 237 -7.37 -13.61 -1.33
N ILE A 238 -7.47 -14.82 -0.76
CA ILE A 238 -6.92 -15.20 0.54
C ILE A 238 -5.38 -15.36 0.44
N GLN A 239 -4.92 -15.71 -0.76
CA GLN A 239 -3.51 -15.75 -1.13
C GLN A 239 -3.35 -15.27 -2.59
N VAL A 240 -2.12 -15.01 -3.00
CA VAL A 240 -1.84 -14.77 -4.43
C VAL A 240 -2.21 -16.04 -5.19
N ARG A 241 -3.11 -15.90 -6.17
CA ARG A 241 -3.59 -17.01 -6.97
C ARG A 241 -3.73 -16.58 -8.42
N SER A 242 -3.24 -17.42 -9.32
CA SER A 242 -3.49 -17.31 -10.76
C SER A 242 -4.73 -18.09 -11.18
N LYS A 243 -5.30 -17.73 -12.34
CA LYS A 243 -6.40 -18.48 -12.95
C LYS A 243 -6.04 -19.95 -13.18
N ASP A 244 -4.85 -20.23 -13.70
CA ASP A 244 -4.40 -21.60 -13.98
C ASP A 244 -4.31 -22.46 -12.72
N GLU A 245 -3.79 -21.91 -11.62
CA GLU A 245 -3.75 -22.60 -10.33
C GLU A 245 -5.16 -22.92 -9.82
N LEU A 246 -6.07 -21.94 -9.87
CA LEU A 246 -7.44 -22.16 -9.41
C LEU A 246 -8.20 -23.18 -10.27
N LEU A 247 -7.99 -23.16 -11.59
CA LEU A 247 -8.53 -24.16 -12.51
C LEU A 247 -8.01 -25.57 -12.21
N ALA A 248 -6.71 -25.71 -11.93
CA ALA A 248 -6.11 -26.99 -11.55
C ALA A 248 -6.73 -27.55 -10.27
N LEU A 249 -6.88 -26.71 -9.23
CA LEU A 249 -7.53 -27.10 -7.98
C LEU A 249 -9.01 -27.50 -8.16
N CYS A 250 -9.69 -26.89 -9.13
CA CYS A 250 -11.06 -27.25 -9.49
C CYS A 250 -11.18 -28.56 -10.29
N ALA A 251 -10.08 -29.10 -10.81
CA ALA A 251 -10.04 -30.33 -11.59
C ALA A 251 -9.75 -31.59 -10.76
N GLU A 252 -9.12 -31.43 -9.59
CA GLU A 252 -8.87 -32.49 -8.59
C GLU A 252 -10.15 -32.96 -7.88
#